data_AF-A0A2V7L9A3-F1
#
_entry.id   AF-A0A2V7L9A3-F1
#
_cell.length_a   1.000
_cell.length_b   1.000
_cell.length_c   1.000
_cell.angle_alpha   90.00
_cell.angle_beta   90.00
_cell.angle_gamma   90.00
#
_symmetry.space_group_name_H-M   'P 1'
#
loop_
_entity.id
_entity.type
_entity.pdbx_description
1 polymer ?
#
loop_
_entity_poly.entity_id
_entity_poly.type
_entity_poly.pdbx_seq_one_letter_code
_entity_poly.pdbx_strand_id
1 'polypeptide(L)'
;MASPRRVLEVLSILILAVAPFAPAAGQGWIEPGRPLPPSPMPRGGIVKIRSAVQVAVTGRVARVSVEEWFRNDGVLLDEASYLYPLPGEATFSDFSLWQGDRELKGEPMDATQARSIYEEIVRRKRDPALIELAGHGLVRARVFPIAAGETRKITLRYTQMLDRVGDAWRFRYVAGTGPGAAAPRGFRIAVDSASRFGDPYSPTHRITSTRDRDRLEIALADTAARGDLELFLPLARGLVGMSLVTNQPIGEDGFFMLLLAPGTGTATTPTPS
;
A
#
# COMPACT_ATOMS: atom_id res chain seq x y z
N MET A 1 24.55 -71.48 8.59
CA MET A 1 24.55 -70.87 9.94
C MET A 1 25.45 -69.65 9.89
N ALA A 2 25.10 -68.41 10.23
CA ALA A 2 23.86 -67.70 10.47
C ALA A 2 24.15 -66.21 10.12
N SER A 3 23.13 -65.46 9.73
CA SER A 3 23.16 -64.10 9.18
C SER A 3 23.67 -63.01 10.14
N PRO A 4 24.27 -61.90 9.66
CA PRO A 4 24.33 -60.66 10.43
C PRO A 4 23.07 -59.82 10.19
N ARG A 5 22.60 -59.26 11.30
CA ARG A 5 21.31 -58.63 11.53
C ARG A 5 21.15 -57.29 10.83
N ARG A 6 19.94 -57.06 10.32
CA ARG A 6 19.39 -55.75 9.95
C ARG A 6 19.35 -54.86 11.20
N VAL A 7 19.98 -53.69 11.16
CA VAL A 7 19.68 -52.57 12.06
C VAL A 7 18.98 -51.52 11.21
N LEU A 8 17.71 -51.33 11.53
CA LEU A 8 16.79 -50.40 10.89
C LEU A 8 16.79 -49.13 11.77
N GLU A 9 17.61 -48.13 11.44
CA GLU A 9 17.50 -46.82 12.09
C GLU A 9 16.48 -45.98 11.31
N VAL A 10 15.33 -45.77 11.96
CA VAL A 10 14.24 -44.91 11.49
C VAL A 10 14.65 -43.47 11.77
N LEU A 11 15.07 -42.74 10.73
CA LEU A 11 15.29 -41.29 10.78
C LEU A 11 13.92 -40.59 10.69
N SER A 12 13.30 -40.29 11.83
CA SER A 12 12.10 -39.46 11.89
C SER A 12 12.46 -38.00 11.63
N ILE A 13 12.31 -37.55 10.39
CA ILE A 13 12.38 -36.14 10.01
C ILE A 13 11.11 -35.44 10.53
N LEU A 14 11.27 -34.60 11.55
CA LEU A 14 10.23 -33.68 12.01
C LEU A 14 10.13 -32.53 10.98
N ILE A 15 9.25 -32.70 9.97
CA ILE A 15 8.88 -31.61 9.07
C ILE A 15 8.01 -30.64 9.87
N LEU A 16 8.62 -29.58 10.40
CA LEU A 16 7.91 -28.42 10.91
C LEU A 16 7.23 -27.76 9.69
N ALA A 17 5.93 -27.99 9.54
CA ALA A 17 5.11 -27.32 8.54
C ALA A 17 5.08 -25.83 8.86
N VAL A 18 6.02 -25.08 8.28
CA VAL A 18 5.93 -23.63 8.18
C VAL A 18 4.78 -23.36 7.22
N ALA A 19 3.58 -23.18 7.77
CA ALA A 19 2.47 -22.63 7.01
C ALA A 19 2.96 -21.28 6.45
N PRO A 20 2.90 -21.05 5.13
CA PRO A 20 3.21 -19.74 4.60
C PRO A 20 2.20 -18.77 5.22
N PHE A 21 2.68 -17.83 6.04
CA PHE A 21 1.96 -16.60 6.31
C PHE A 21 1.72 -15.97 4.94
N ALA A 22 0.52 -16.15 4.39
CA ALA A 22 0.12 -15.43 3.20
C ALA A 22 0.12 -13.95 3.58
N PRO A 23 0.98 -13.10 2.99
CA PRO A 23 0.84 -11.67 3.19
C PRO A 23 -0.55 -11.27 2.70
N ALA A 24 -1.30 -10.57 3.55
CA ALA A 24 -2.58 -10.00 3.20
C ALA A 24 -2.39 -9.11 1.96
N ALA A 25 -2.99 -9.51 0.84
CA ALA A 25 -2.86 -8.83 -0.45
C ALA A 25 -3.65 -7.51 -0.43
N GLY A 26 -2.98 -6.41 -0.11
CA GLY A 26 -3.55 -5.06 -0.03
C GLY A 26 -3.81 -4.38 -1.37
N GLN A 27 -5.04 -4.35 -1.84
CA GLN A 27 -5.70 -3.23 -2.56
C GLN A 27 -7.18 -3.58 -2.60
N GLY A 28 -8.03 -2.57 -2.39
CA GLY A 28 -9.48 -2.62 -2.37
C GLY A 28 -10.11 -3.65 -3.31
N TRP A 29 -10.84 -4.64 -2.81
CA TRP A 29 -11.74 -5.47 -3.64
C TRP A 29 -13.18 -5.30 -3.20
N ILE A 30 -14.11 -5.55 -4.12
CA ILE A 30 -15.53 -5.56 -3.82
C ILE A 30 -16.01 -7.01 -3.71
N GLU A 31 -16.57 -7.38 -2.57
CA GLU A 31 -17.31 -8.62 -2.39
C GLU A 31 -18.81 -8.38 -2.62
N PRO A 32 -19.53 -9.24 -3.34
CA PRO A 32 -20.98 -9.21 -3.39
C PRO A 32 -21.57 -9.30 -1.97
N GLY A 33 -22.62 -8.53 -1.70
CA GLY A 33 -23.37 -8.63 -0.43
C GLY A 33 -23.96 -10.03 -0.20
N ARG A 34 -24.30 -10.35 1.06
CA ARG A 34 -24.93 -11.63 1.46
C ARG A 34 -26.09 -12.02 0.51
N PRO A 35 -26.34 -13.32 0.29
CA PRO A 35 -27.32 -13.75 -0.69
C PRO A 35 -28.73 -13.35 -0.23
N LEU A 36 -29.30 -12.32 -0.87
CA LEU A 36 -30.71 -12.35 -1.24
C LEU A 36 -30.97 -13.67 -2.00
N PRO A 37 -32.16 -14.28 -1.88
CA PRO A 37 -32.48 -15.57 -2.48
C PRO A 37 -31.94 -15.69 -3.92
N PRO A 38 -31.47 -16.88 -4.33
CA PRO A 38 -30.75 -17.05 -5.57
C PRO A 38 -31.58 -16.52 -6.72
N SER A 39 -31.11 -15.41 -7.30
CA SER A 39 -31.70 -14.84 -8.50
C SER A 39 -31.14 -15.62 -9.69
N PRO A 40 -31.95 -16.04 -10.67
CA PRO A 40 -31.51 -16.89 -11.78
C PRO A 40 -30.58 -16.20 -12.81
N MET A 41 -30.09 -14.99 -12.53
CA MET A 41 -29.16 -14.25 -13.39
C MET A 41 -27.77 -14.17 -12.73
N PRO A 42 -26.66 -14.21 -13.50
CA PRO A 42 -25.32 -14.08 -12.94
C PRO A 42 -25.17 -12.75 -12.19
N ARG A 43 -25.02 -12.83 -10.86
CA ARG A 43 -24.61 -11.69 -10.02
C ARG A 43 -23.10 -11.56 -10.12
N GLY A 44 -22.65 -10.52 -10.83
CA GLY A 44 -21.24 -10.28 -11.13
C GLY A 44 -21.10 -9.13 -12.11
N GLY A 45 -21.69 -7.97 -11.79
CA GLY A 45 -21.62 -6.78 -12.64
C GLY A 45 -20.55 -5.79 -12.22
N ILE A 46 -20.19 -5.72 -10.93
CA ILE A 46 -19.37 -4.61 -10.43
C ILE A 46 -17.89 -4.87 -10.70
N VAL A 47 -17.29 -4.07 -11.60
CA VAL A 47 -15.88 -4.17 -12.00
C VAL A 47 -15.14 -2.87 -11.70
N LYS A 48 -13.88 -2.97 -11.25
CA LYS A 48 -13.00 -1.81 -11.13
C LYS A 48 -12.55 -1.38 -12.53
N ILE A 49 -12.84 -0.15 -12.91
CA ILE A 49 -12.51 0.40 -14.23
C ILE A 49 -11.32 1.35 -14.22
N ARG A 50 -10.98 1.92 -13.05
CA ARG A 50 -9.86 2.86 -12.89
C ARG A 50 -9.36 2.87 -11.45
N SER A 51 -8.07 3.11 -11.29
CA SER A 51 -7.45 3.43 -10.00
C SER A 51 -6.48 4.61 -10.16
N ALA A 52 -6.43 5.49 -9.17
CA ALA A 52 -5.48 6.57 -9.12
C ALA A 52 -4.93 6.69 -7.69
N VAL A 53 -3.63 6.56 -7.54
CA VAL A 53 -2.94 6.67 -6.25
C VAL A 53 -2.08 7.93 -6.26
N GLN A 54 -2.24 8.73 -5.22
CA GLN A 54 -1.40 9.89 -4.96
C GLN A 54 -0.77 9.73 -3.59
N VAL A 55 0.53 9.98 -3.51
CA VAL A 55 1.28 9.92 -2.27
C VAL A 55 1.97 11.25 -2.05
N ALA A 56 1.86 11.80 -0.85
CA ALA A 56 2.63 12.95 -0.41
C ALA A 56 3.59 12.50 0.70
N VAL A 57 4.89 12.65 0.48
CA VAL A 57 5.95 12.25 1.41
C VAL A 57 6.58 13.50 2.02
N THR A 58 6.56 13.55 3.35
CA THR A 58 7.24 14.58 4.14
C THR A 58 8.09 13.89 5.20
N GLY A 59 9.42 13.96 5.06
CA GLY A 59 10.34 13.20 5.91
C GLY A 59 10.13 11.68 5.76
N ARG A 60 9.75 10.99 6.85
CA ARG A 60 9.46 9.54 6.85
C ARG A 60 7.97 9.21 6.74
N VAL A 61 7.10 10.22 6.63
CA VAL A 61 5.65 10.05 6.65
C VAL A 61 5.12 10.10 5.22
N ALA A 62 4.38 9.09 4.80
CA ALA A 62 3.71 9.03 3.51
C ALA A 62 2.18 9.09 3.70
N ARG A 63 1.57 10.19 3.26
CA ARG A 63 0.12 10.33 3.16
C ARG A 63 -0.34 9.78 1.81
N VAL A 64 -1.14 8.73 1.83
CA VAL A 64 -1.61 8.02 0.64
C VAL A 64 -3.10 8.34 0.42
N SER A 65 -3.45 8.69 -0.80
CA SER A 65 -4.82 8.84 -1.29
C SER A 65 -5.03 7.85 -2.45
N VAL A 66 -5.98 6.94 -2.28
CA VAL A 66 -6.37 5.95 -3.27
C VAL A 66 -7.76 6.29 -3.76
N GLU A 67 -7.90 6.57 -5.04
CA GLU A 67 -9.19 6.75 -5.70
C GLU A 67 -9.45 5.56 -6.63
N GLU A 68 -10.64 4.97 -6.53
CA GLU A 68 -11.02 3.80 -7.34
C GLU A 68 -12.43 3.98 -7.88
N TRP A 69 -12.61 3.62 -9.15
CA TRP A 69 -13.90 3.69 -9.83
C TRP A 69 -14.39 2.29 -10.11
N PHE A 70 -15.62 2.02 -9.69
CA PHE A 70 -16.30 0.75 -9.88
C PHE A 70 -17.56 0.97 -10.68
N ARG A 71 -17.78 0.17 -11.73
CA ARG A 71 -18.96 0.25 -12.58
C ARG A 71 -19.75 -1.04 -12.51
N ASN A 72 -21.07 -0.94 -12.39
CA ASN A 72 -21.95 -2.09 -12.50
C ASN A 72 -22.26 -2.39 -13.98
N ASP A 73 -21.57 -3.37 -14.56
CA ASP A 73 -21.78 -3.90 -15.92
C ASP A 73 -22.96 -4.89 -15.99
N GLY A 74 -23.62 -5.17 -14.87
CA GLY A 74 -24.84 -5.96 -14.81
C GLY A 74 -26.07 -5.19 -15.26
N VAL A 75 -27.18 -5.92 -15.41
CA VAL A 75 -28.48 -5.38 -15.85
C VAL A 75 -29.44 -5.06 -14.70
N LEU A 76 -29.03 -5.34 -13.45
CA LEU A 76 -29.82 -5.16 -12.24
C LEU A 76 -29.11 -4.25 -11.24
N LEU A 77 -29.88 -3.70 -10.30
CA LEU A 77 -29.36 -3.04 -9.10
C LEU A 77 -28.52 -4.03 -8.29
N ASP A 78 -27.32 -3.64 -7.89
CA ASP A 78 -26.40 -4.52 -7.16
C ASP A 78 -25.79 -3.82 -5.92
N GLU A 79 -25.22 -4.63 -5.02
CA GLU A 79 -24.58 -4.19 -3.78
C GLU A 79 -23.15 -4.74 -3.67
N ALA A 80 -22.27 -3.93 -3.08
CA ALA A 80 -20.84 -4.22 -2.98
C ALA A 80 -20.29 -3.98 -1.58
N SER A 81 -19.41 -4.85 -1.10
CA SER A 81 -18.57 -4.61 0.09
C SER A 81 -17.14 -4.33 -0.37
N TYR A 82 -16.74 -3.07 -0.35
CA TYR A 82 -15.36 -2.66 -0.54
C TYR A 82 -14.50 -3.07 0.67
N LEU A 83 -13.40 -3.78 0.43
CA LEU A 83 -12.47 -4.28 1.42
C LEU A 83 -11.05 -3.85 1.05
N TYR A 84 -10.42 -3.02 1.88
CA TYR A 84 -9.08 -2.52 1.66
C TYR A 84 -8.16 -2.88 2.85
N PRO A 85 -7.21 -3.80 2.68
CA PRO A 85 -6.19 -4.06 3.69
C PRO A 85 -5.19 -2.90 3.72
N LEU A 86 -5.07 -2.26 4.87
CA LEU A 86 -4.05 -1.26 5.14
C LEU A 86 -2.70 -1.97 5.36
N PRO A 87 -1.60 -1.40 4.84
CA PRO A 87 -0.27 -2.01 4.98
C PRO A 87 0.28 -1.83 6.40
N GLY A 88 0.63 -2.93 7.08
CA GLY A 88 1.40 -2.92 8.34
C GLY A 88 0.90 -1.89 9.37
N GLU A 89 1.79 -0.99 9.79
CA GLU A 89 1.55 0.10 10.77
C GLU A 89 0.83 1.33 10.17
N ALA A 90 0.11 1.18 9.05
CA ALA A 90 -0.64 2.28 8.46
C ALA A 90 -1.79 2.72 9.36
N THR A 91 -1.93 4.04 9.51
CA THR A 91 -3.01 4.68 10.24
C THR A 91 -4.07 5.16 9.25
N PHE A 92 -5.27 4.60 9.35
CA PHE A 92 -6.44 5.09 8.63
C PHE A 92 -6.67 6.58 8.92
N SER A 93 -7.02 7.35 7.90
CA SER A 93 -7.28 8.78 8.05
C SER A 93 -8.71 9.16 7.68
N ASP A 94 -9.14 8.80 6.47
CA ASP A 94 -10.44 9.22 5.94
C ASP A 94 -10.91 8.26 4.85
N PHE A 95 -12.24 8.16 4.68
CA PHE A 95 -12.85 7.46 3.57
C PHE A 95 -14.05 8.27 3.07
N SER A 96 -14.20 8.38 1.76
CA SER A 96 -15.39 8.93 1.15
C SER A 96 -15.89 8.13 -0.04
N LEU A 97 -17.22 8.02 -0.13
CA LEU A 97 -17.92 7.46 -1.28
C LEU A 97 -18.56 8.60 -2.06
N TRP A 98 -18.35 8.62 -3.37
CA TRP A 98 -18.99 9.57 -4.26
C TRP A 98 -20.13 8.91 -5.02
N GLN A 99 -21.31 9.53 -4.91
CA GLN A 99 -22.51 9.20 -5.68
C GLN A 99 -22.82 10.38 -6.60
N GLY A 100 -22.43 10.27 -7.87
CA GLY A 100 -22.39 11.44 -8.76
C GLY A 100 -21.49 12.52 -8.16
N ASP A 101 -22.04 13.70 -7.91
CA ASP A 101 -21.33 14.86 -7.35
C ASP A 101 -21.40 14.93 -5.81
N ARG A 102 -22.15 14.04 -5.16
CA ARG A 102 -22.30 14.04 -3.70
C ARG A 102 -21.23 13.18 -3.04
N GLU A 103 -20.38 13.81 -2.22
CA GLU A 103 -19.46 13.12 -1.34
C GLU A 103 -20.17 12.68 -0.05
N LEU A 104 -20.06 11.39 0.27
CA LEU A 104 -20.52 10.76 1.49
C LEU A 104 -19.29 10.34 2.28
N LYS A 105 -18.93 11.14 3.28
CA LYS A 105 -17.79 10.82 4.16
C LYS A 105 -18.19 9.76 5.17
N GLY A 106 -17.31 8.80 5.39
CA GLY A 106 -17.42 7.86 6.50
C GLY A 106 -16.73 8.38 7.72
N GLU A 107 -17.38 8.19 8.86
CA GLU A 107 -16.70 8.27 10.14
C GLU A 107 -16.19 6.88 10.51
N PRO A 108 -14.91 6.74 10.94
CA PRO A 108 -14.42 5.47 11.43
C PRO A 108 -15.21 5.09 12.69
N MET A 109 -15.69 3.86 12.73
CA MET A 109 -16.48 3.33 13.86
C MET A 109 -16.11 1.87 14.12
N ASP A 110 -16.30 1.45 15.39
CA ASP A 110 -16.10 0.07 15.82
C ASP A 110 -16.95 -0.90 15.00
N ALA A 111 -16.40 -2.10 14.74
CA ALA A 111 -17.04 -3.14 13.95
C ALA A 111 -18.46 -3.48 14.43
N THR A 112 -18.65 -3.56 15.74
CA THR A 112 -19.94 -3.87 16.37
C THR A 112 -20.93 -2.73 16.19
N GLN A 113 -20.48 -1.49 16.39
CA GLN A 113 -21.30 -0.28 16.26
C GLN A 113 -21.76 -0.08 14.80
N ALA A 114 -20.85 -0.29 13.83
CA ALA A 114 -21.19 -0.21 12.42
C ALA A 114 -22.27 -1.23 12.07
N ARG A 115 -22.12 -2.49 12.49
CA ARG A 115 -23.09 -3.54 12.20
C ARG A 115 -24.51 -3.23 12.70
N SER A 116 -24.64 -2.66 13.90
CA SER A 116 -25.96 -2.27 14.43
C SER A 116 -26.60 -1.15 13.62
N ILE A 117 -25.84 -0.12 13.25
CA ILE A 117 -26.31 0.97 12.39
C ILE A 117 -26.71 0.44 11.00
N TYR A 118 -25.95 -0.52 10.45
CA TYR A 118 -26.24 -1.18 9.17
C TYR A 118 -27.62 -1.85 9.15
N GLU A 119 -27.87 -2.72 10.12
CA GLU A 119 -29.11 -3.51 10.18
C GLU A 119 -30.34 -2.61 10.33
N GLU A 120 -30.18 -1.45 10.98
CA GLU A 120 -31.21 -0.42 11.11
C GLU A 120 -31.44 0.36 9.79
N ILE A 121 -30.36 0.70 9.06
CA ILE A 121 -30.43 1.47 7.80
C ILE A 121 -30.96 0.63 6.63
N VAL A 122 -30.54 -0.65 6.51
CA VAL A 122 -30.98 -1.53 5.41
C VAL A 122 -32.48 -1.80 5.46
N ARG A 123 -33.07 -1.85 6.66
CA ARG A 123 -34.53 -1.91 6.84
C ARG A 123 -35.25 -0.71 6.23
N ARG A 124 -34.56 0.43 6.09
CA ARG A 124 -35.09 1.66 5.52
C ARG A 124 -34.79 1.85 4.03
N LYS A 125 -33.96 0.99 3.41
CA LYS A 125 -33.53 1.06 1.98
C LYS A 125 -33.05 2.45 1.53
N ARG A 126 -32.51 3.29 2.43
CA ARG A 126 -32.48 4.75 2.19
C ARG A 126 -31.16 5.52 2.29
N ASP A 127 -29.99 4.94 2.60
CA ASP A 127 -28.75 5.76 2.56
C ASP A 127 -27.47 5.02 2.16
N PRO A 128 -26.54 5.64 1.39
CA PRO A 128 -25.60 4.90 0.54
C PRO A 128 -24.20 4.52 1.08
N ALA A 129 -23.84 4.79 2.33
CA ALA A 129 -22.49 4.42 2.78
C ALA A 129 -22.44 4.20 4.30
N LEU A 130 -22.25 2.94 4.69
CA LEU A 130 -21.78 2.64 6.03
C LEU A 130 -20.35 2.09 5.93
N ILE A 131 -19.47 2.70 6.69
CA ILE A 131 -18.04 2.35 6.73
C ILE A 131 -17.73 1.78 8.11
N GLU A 132 -17.09 0.63 8.09
CA GLU A 132 -16.72 -0.18 9.24
C GLU A 132 -15.21 -0.35 9.21
N LEU A 133 -14.51 0.06 10.27
CA LEU A 133 -13.14 -0.38 10.44
C LEU A 133 -13.20 -1.80 11.00
N ALA A 134 -13.07 -2.79 10.13
CA ALA A 134 -12.93 -4.16 10.57
C ALA A 134 -11.53 -4.26 11.21
N GLY A 135 -11.46 -4.68 12.47
CA GLY A 135 -10.18 -4.78 13.20
C GLY A 135 -9.07 -5.47 12.41
N HIS A 136 -7.81 -5.26 12.82
CA HIS A 136 -6.58 -5.77 12.16
C HIS A 136 -6.18 -5.06 10.86
N GLY A 137 -6.45 -3.75 10.75
CA GLY A 137 -5.98 -2.94 9.63
C GLY A 137 -6.77 -3.18 8.33
N LEU A 138 -8.03 -3.62 8.40
CA LEU A 138 -8.89 -3.82 7.24
C LEU A 138 -10.00 -2.76 7.21
N VAL A 139 -10.03 -1.93 6.17
CA VAL A 139 -11.15 -1.01 5.95
C VAL A 139 -12.25 -1.75 5.19
N ARG A 140 -13.46 -1.78 5.74
CA ARG A 140 -14.64 -2.33 5.07
C ARG A 140 -15.65 -1.21 4.84
N ALA A 141 -16.07 -0.99 3.61
CA ALA A 141 -17.13 -0.06 3.28
C ALA A 141 -18.20 -0.76 2.45
N ARG A 142 -19.47 -0.64 2.81
CA ARG A 142 -20.55 -1.14 1.95
C ARG A 142 -20.99 -0.03 1.01
N VAL A 143 -20.93 -0.34 -0.28
CA VAL A 143 -21.31 0.52 -1.39
C VAL A 143 -22.63 -0.02 -1.94
N PHE A 144 -23.72 0.66 -1.59
CA PHE A 144 -25.08 0.30 -2.00
C PHE A 144 -25.92 1.56 -2.20
N PRO A 145 -26.93 1.56 -3.07
CA PRO A 145 -27.08 0.71 -4.25
C PRO A 145 -26.21 1.18 -5.41
N ILE A 146 -25.86 0.29 -6.34
CA ILE A 146 -25.26 0.65 -7.63
C ILE A 146 -26.18 0.18 -8.76
N ALA A 147 -26.80 1.13 -9.48
CA ALA A 147 -27.68 0.83 -10.60
C ALA A 147 -26.91 0.29 -11.81
N ALA A 148 -27.61 -0.37 -12.74
CA ALA A 148 -27.02 -0.86 -13.99
C ALA A 148 -26.35 0.30 -14.77
N GLY A 149 -25.11 0.11 -15.19
CA GLY A 149 -24.28 1.12 -15.86
C GLY A 149 -23.74 2.22 -14.95
N GLU A 150 -24.16 2.28 -13.68
CA GLU A 150 -23.73 3.32 -12.75
C GLU A 150 -22.26 3.11 -12.33
N THR A 151 -21.52 4.21 -12.22
CA THR A 151 -20.14 4.23 -11.69
C THR A 151 -20.11 4.88 -10.31
N ARG A 152 -19.41 4.24 -9.37
CA ARG A 152 -19.12 4.77 -8.04
C ARG A 152 -17.63 5.02 -7.88
N LYS A 153 -17.28 6.22 -7.38
CA LYS A 153 -15.90 6.56 -7.01
C LYS A 153 -15.76 6.42 -5.50
N ILE A 154 -14.73 5.70 -5.09
CA ILE A 154 -14.33 5.53 -3.70
C ILE A 154 -13.00 6.25 -3.52
N THR A 155 -12.88 7.03 -2.45
CA THR A 155 -11.64 7.67 -2.04
C THR A 155 -11.27 7.17 -0.65
N LEU A 156 -10.09 6.58 -0.52
CA LEU A 156 -9.52 6.13 0.75
C LEU A 156 -8.24 6.91 1.03
N ARG A 157 -8.09 7.40 2.25
CA ARG A 157 -6.86 8.07 2.71
C ARG A 157 -6.33 7.43 3.98
N TYR A 158 -5.03 7.18 3.97
CA TYR A 158 -4.31 6.66 5.12
C TYR A 158 -2.89 7.23 5.15
N THR A 159 -2.24 7.09 6.28
CA THR A 159 -0.85 7.48 6.46
C THR A 159 -0.03 6.25 6.80
N GLN A 160 1.13 6.09 6.17
CA GLN A 160 2.09 5.05 6.53
C GLN A 160 3.47 5.64 6.80
N MET A 161 4.26 4.96 7.64
CA MET A 161 5.66 5.28 7.86
C MET A 161 6.52 4.56 6.82
N LEU A 162 7.52 5.26 6.28
CA LEU A 162 8.51 4.65 5.40
C LEU A 162 9.54 3.86 6.21
N ASP A 163 9.86 2.65 5.75
CA ASP A 163 10.89 1.82 6.39
C ASP A 163 12.28 2.36 6.03
N ARG A 164 13.21 2.41 6.99
CA ARG A 164 14.63 2.66 6.67
C ARG A 164 15.27 1.37 6.17
N VAL A 165 15.85 1.38 4.97
CA VAL A 165 16.65 0.28 4.43
C VAL A 165 18.02 0.84 4.03
N GLY A 166 19.03 0.59 4.87
CA GLY A 166 20.34 1.23 4.73
C GLY A 166 20.21 2.76 4.74
N ASP A 167 20.64 3.41 3.66
CA ASP A 167 20.55 4.86 3.46
C ASP A 167 19.40 5.29 2.56
N ALA A 168 18.33 4.50 2.47
CA ALA A 168 17.13 4.87 1.75
C ALA A 168 15.87 4.74 2.63
N TRP A 169 14.87 5.58 2.35
CA TRP A 169 13.50 5.28 2.75
C TRP A 169 12.86 4.38 1.72
N ARG A 170 12.19 3.33 2.18
CA ARG A 170 11.44 2.41 1.34
C ARG A 170 9.95 2.69 1.49
N PHE A 171 9.31 2.95 0.35
CA PHE A 171 7.86 2.99 0.21
C PHE A 171 7.39 1.70 -0.45
N ARG A 172 6.38 1.05 0.15
CA ARG A 172 5.69 -0.11 -0.42
C ARG A 172 4.23 0.24 -0.63
N TYR A 173 3.73 -0.12 -1.80
CA TYR A 173 2.31 -0.08 -2.14
C TYR A 173 1.92 -1.43 -2.69
N VAL A 174 1.06 -2.12 -1.96
CA VAL A 174 0.52 -3.41 -2.41
C VAL A 174 -0.55 -3.10 -3.44
N ALA A 175 -0.55 -3.83 -4.55
CA ALA A 175 -1.58 -3.75 -5.55
C ALA A 175 -2.36 -5.06 -5.54
N GLY A 176 -3.28 -5.15 -4.58
CA GLY A 176 -4.16 -6.27 -4.33
C GLY A 176 -4.72 -6.99 -5.55
N THR A 177 -5.11 -8.25 -5.30
CA THR A 177 -5.26 -9.30 -6.29
C THR A 177 -6.72 -9.54 -6.73
N GLY A 178 -7.65 -8.64 -6.36
CA GLY A 178 -9.08 -8.80 -6.61
C GLY A 178 -9.52 -8.57 -8.07
N PRO A 179 -10.80 -8.85 -8.39
CA PRO A 179 -11.39 -8.54 -9.70
C PRO A 179 -11.14 -7.07 -10.08
N GLY A 180 -10.53 -6.85 -11.25
CA GLY A 180 -10.14 -5.51 -11.70
C GLY A 180 -8.78 -5.01 -11.20
N ALA A 181 -7.93 -5.88 -10.63
CA ALA A 181 -6.51 -5.59 -10.37
C ALA A 181 -5.73 -5.15 -11.63
N ALA A 182 -6.25 -5.47 -12.81
CA ALA A 182 -5.72 -5.07 -14.12
C ALA A 182 -6.14 -3.65 -14.57
N ALA A 183 -6.99 -2.94 -13.83
CA ALA A 183 -7.45 -1.60 -14.21
C ALA A 183 -6.26 -0.63 -14.31
N PRO A 184 -6.25 0.30 -15.30
CA PRO A 184 -5.19 1.29 -15.44
C PRO A 184 -4.99 2.09 -14.16
N ARG A 185 -3.73 2.24 -13.75
CA ARG A 185 -3.36 2.90 -12.50
C ARG A 185 -2.56 4.15 -12.78
N GLY A 186 -3.15 5.31 -12.49
CA GLY A 186 -2.36 6.51 -12.30
C GLY A 186 -1.65 6.42 -10.96
N PHE A 187 -0.35 6.61 -10.92
CA PHE A 187 0.41 6.54 -9.67
C PHE A 187 1.41 7.69 -9.64
N ARG A 188 1.31 8.54 -8.62
CA ARG A 188 2.20 9.69 -8.42
C ARG A 188 2.61 9.82 -6.97
N ILE A 189 3.87 10.16 -6.75
CA ILE A 189 4.42 10.49 -5.44
C ILE A 189 5.04 11.88 -5.54
N ALA A 190 4.63 12.77 -4.66
CA ALA A 190 5.29 14.04 -4.43
C ALA A 190 6.08 13.93 -3.13
N VAL A 191 7.38 14.21 -3.20
CA VAL A 191 8.29 14.23 -2.06
C VAL A 191 8.72 15.67 -1.82
N ASP A 192 8.44 16.18 -0.62
CA ASP A 192 8.94 17.49 -0.18
C ASP A 192 10.38 17.36 0.34
N SER A 193 11.12 18.47 0.44
CA SER A 193 12.53 18.44 0.82
C SER A 193 13.37 17.55 -0.09
N ALA A 194 13.15 17.68 -1.40
CA ALA A 194 13.82 16.88 -2.44
C ALA A 194 15.34 16.90 -2.28
N SER A 195 15.92 18.02 -1.84
CA SER A 195 17.36 18.16 -1.56
C SER A 195 17.91 17.13 -0.55
N ARG A 196 17.06 16.55 0.30
CA ARG A 196 17.41 15.48 1.25
C ARG A 196 17.43 14.08 0.62
N PHE A 197 17.09 13.95 -0.66
CA PHE A 197 16.98 12.68 -1.36
C PHE A 197 17.80 12.67 -2.66
N GLY A 198 18.51 11.56 -2.89
CA GLY A 198 19.14 11.25 -4.17
C GLY A 198 18.13 10.84 -5.24
N ASP A 199 18.60 10.14 -6.26
CA ASP A 199 17.74 9.69 -7.35
C ASP A 199 16.88 8.49 -6.91
N PRO A 200 15.54 8.58 -7.04
CA PRO A 200 14.66 7.49 -6.67
C PRO A 200 14.83 6.32 -7.63
N TYR A 201 14.64 5.11 -7.14
CA TYR A 201 14.62 3.92 -7.98
C TYR A 201 13.58 2.92 -7.48
N SER A 202 13.10 2.06 -8.38
CA SER A 202 12.15 1.01 -8.06
C SER A 202 12.61 -0.29 -8.76
N PRO A 203 12.81 -1.39 -8.03
CA PRO A 203 13.17 -2.68 -8.63
C PRO A 203 11.98 -3.39 -9.27
N THR A 204 10.75 -3.00 -8.93
CA THR A 204 9.51 -3.66 -9.36
C THR A 204 8.90 -3.02 -10.59
N HIS A 205 9.01 -1.70 -10.71
CA HIS A 205 8.37 -0.90 -11.74
C HIS A 205 9.33 0.13 -12.34
N ARG A 206 9.15 0.42 -13.63
CA ARG A 206 9.84 1.54 -14.28
C ARG A 206 9.18 2.85 -13.84
N ILE A 207 9.99 3.80 -13.39
CA ILE A 207 9.55 5.11 -12.93
C ILE A 207 10.15 6.22 -13.78
N THR A 208 9.47 7.37 -13.76
CA THR A 208 10.01 8.66 -14.18
C THR A 208 10.07 9.55 -12.96
N SER A 209 11.08 10.41 -12.89
CA SER A 209 11.17 11.40 -11.83
C SER A 209 11.54 12.75 -12.39
N THR A 210 10.93 13.79 -11.83
CA THR A 210 11.19 15.18 -12.17
C THR A 210 11.45 15.95 -10.87
N ARG A 211 12.44 16.83 -10.89
CA ARG A 211 12.83 17.64 -9.76
C ARG A 211 12.58 19.10 -10.10
N ASP A 212 11.74 19.76 -9.31
CA ASP A 212 11.49 21.21 -9.41
C ASP A 212 11.72 21.85 -8.03
N ARG A 213 12.70 22.75 -7.95
CA ARG A 213 13.17 23.36 -6.70
C ARG A 213 13.45 22.31 -5.63
N ASP A 214 12.67 22.30 -4.56
CA ASP A 214 12.80 21.38 -3.42
C ASP A 214 11.66 20.34 -3.38
N ARG A 215 11.01 20.09 -4.53
CA ARG A 215 10.01 19.03 -4.72
C ARG A 215 10.51 18.01 -5.74
N LEU A 216 10.36 16.73 -5.41
CA LEU A 216 10.62 15.59 -6.28
C LEU A 216 9.29 14.92 -6.59
N GLU A 217 8.94 14.89 -7.86
CA GLU A 217 7.76 14.18 -8.36
C GLU A 217 8.20 12.87 -9.01
N ILE A 218 7.50 11.80 -8.69
CA ILE A 218 7.78 10.45 -9.17
C ILE A 218 6.48 9.88 -9.73
N ALA A 219 6.52 9.32 -10.93
CA ALA A 219 5.38 8.67 -11.55
C ALA A 219 5.79 7.33 -12.16
N LEU A 220 4.84 6.41 -12.27
CA LEU A 220 5.04 5.19 -13.05
C LEU A 220 5.19 5.55 -14.53
N ALA A 221 6.21 4.98 -15.19
CA ALA A 221 6.40 5.14 -16.62
C ALA A 221 5.36 4.35 -17.43
N ASP A 222 4.90 3.23 -16.87
CA ASP A 222 3.87 2.36 -17.45
C ASP A 222 2.67 2.23 -16.49
N THR A 223 1.53 2.77 -16.89
CA THR A 223 0.28 2.73 -16.12
C THR A 223 -0.44 1.38 -16.18
N ALA A 224 -0.01 0.48 -17.07
CA ALA A 224 -0.52 -0.88 -17.19
C ALA A 224 0.28 -1.88 -16.32
N ALA A 225 1.38 -1.44 -15.71
CA ALA A 225 2.20 -2.26 -14.84
C ALA A 225 1.38 -2.81 -13.66
N ARG A 226 1.61 -4.09 -13.35
CA ARG A 226 0.84 -4.87 -12.38
C ARG A 226 1.73 -5.34 -11.23
N GLY A 227 1.06 -5.72 -10.15
CA GLY A 227 1.71 -6.18 -8.93
C GLY A 227 2.12 -5.03 -8.01
N ASP A 228 2.81 -5.41 -6.95
CA ASP A 228 3.15 -4.53 -5.84
C ASP A 228 4.31 -3.60 -6.23
N LEU A 229 4.17 -2.34 -5.87
CA LEU A 229 5.18 -1.32 -6.08
C LEU A 229 6.09 -1.22 -4.85
N GLU A 230 7.38 -1.34 -5.08
CA GLU A 230 8.43 -1.01 -4.13
C GLU A 230 9.29 0.12 -4.70
N LEU A 231 9.42 1.20 -3.94
CA LEU A 231 10.20 2.37 -4.29
C LEU A 231 11.20 2.69 -3.18
N PHE A 232 12.42 3.01 -3.58
CA PHE A 232 13.46 3.50 -2.70
C PHE A 232 13.73 4.99 -2.98
N LEU A 233 13.81 5.75 -1.89
CA LEU A 233 14.21 7.15 -1.85
C LEU A 233 15.56 7.23 -1.10
N PRO A 234 16.70 7.11 -1.81
CA PRO A 234 18.02 7.27 -1.19
C PRO A 234 18.12 8.63 -0.51
N LEU A 235 18.71 8.68 0.67
CA LEU A 235 19.00 9.92 1.37
C LEU A 235 20.19 10.60 0.69
N ALA A 236 20.02 11.87 0.33
CA ALA A 236 21.14 12.70 -0.10
C ALA A 236 22.09 12.83 1.09
N ARG A 237 23.29 12.26 0.96
CA ARG A 237 24.35 12.46 1.93
C ARG A 237 24.86 13.90 1.78
N GLY A 238 24.32 14.79 2.59
CA GLY A 238 24.91 16.11 2.82
C GLY A 238 26.15 15.95 3.68
N LEU A 239 27.32 16.06 3.05
CA LEU A 239 28.66 16.19 3.65
C LEU A 239 29.19 14.92 4.34
N VAL A 240 30.38 14.53 3.90
CA VAL A 240 31.33 13.54 4.42
C VAL A 240 30.75 12.51 5.40
N GLY A 241 30.66 11.24 4.97
CA GLY A 241 30.40 10.15 5.91
C GLY A 241 31.51 10.11 6.96
N MET A 242 31.18 10.43 8.21
CA MET A 242 32.08 10.35 9.38
C MET A 242 31.72 9.12 10.20
N SER A 243 32.70 8.23 10.42
CA SER A 243 32.57 7.12 11.36
C SER A 243 33.70 7.20 12.38
N LEU A 244 33.36 7.19 13.67
CA LEU A 244 34.30 7.21 14.79
C LEU A 244 34.20 5.90 15.57
N VAL A 245 35.30 5.18 15.66
CA VAL A 245 35.43 4.00 16.53
C VAL A 245 36.46 4.31 17.58
N THR A 246 36.09 4.26 18.85
CA THR A 246 36.99 4.46 19.99
C THR A 246 37.22 3.14 20.71
N ASN A 247 38.47 2.85 21.06
CA ASN A 247 38.82 1.68 21.87
C ASN A 247 39.82 2.09 22.95
N GLN A 248 39.53 1.77 24.20
CA GLN A 248 40.45 1.99 25.32
C GLN A 248 40.39 0.80 26.28
N PRO A 249 41.31 -0.17 26.12
CA PRO A 249 41.49 -1.26 27.08
C PRO A 249 41.97 -0.74 28.45
N ILE A 250 41.63 -1.45 29.51
CA ILE A 250 42.01 -1.06 30.88
C ILE A 250 43.52 -1.20 31.06
N GLY A 251 44.18 -0.09 31.38
CA GLY A 251 45.62 -0.04 31.63
C GLY A 251 46.49 0.32 30.41
N GLU A 252 45.87 0.64 29.26
CA GLU A 252 46.56 1.05 28.03
C GLU A 252 46.04 2.42 27.53
N ASP A 253 46.83 3.06 26.67
CA ASP A 253 46.43 4.29 25.99
C ASP A 253 45.32 4.01 24.97
N GLY A 254 44.24 4.81 25.02
CA GLY A 254 43.12 4.67 24.10
C GLY A 254 43.46 5.12 22.69
N PHE A 255 42.84 4.50 21.70
CA PHE A 255 42.94 4.92 20.30
C PHE A 255 41.56 5.10 19.67
N PHE A 256 41.51 5.88 18.60
CA PHE A 256 40.33 6.02 17.77
C PHE A 256 40.67 5.92 16.30
N MET A 257 39.68 5.49 15.52
CA MET A 257 39.71 5.51 14.06
C MET A 257 38.61 6.44 13.57
N LEU A 258 39.00 7.43 12.75
CA LEU A 258 38.08 8.32 12.06
C LEU A 258 38.12 8.02 10.57
N LEU A 259 36.99 7.60 10.00
CA LEU A 259 36.83 7.44 8.55
C LEU A 259 36.07 8.64 7.98
N LEU A 260 36.60 9.24 6.92
CA LEU A 260 36.03 10.37 6.19
C LEU A 260 35.82 9.97 4.72
N ALA A 261 34.59 9.92 4.24
CA ALA A 261 34.27 9.60 2.84
C ALA A 261 33.74 10.86 2.11
N PRO A 262 34.41 11.39 1.06
CA PRO A 262 34.00 12.62 0.40
C PRO A 262 32.62 12.50 -0.27
N GLY A 263 31.84 13.58 -0.23
CA GLY A 263 30.55 13.66 -0.91
C GLY A 263 30.73 13.89 -2.42
N THR A 264 29.90 13.28 -3.24
CA THR A 264 29.85 13.53 -4.69
C THR A 264 29.12 14.85 -4.96
N GLY A 265 29.82 15.96 -4.78
CA GLY A 265 29.38 17.26 -5.30
C GLY A 265 29.61 17.31 -6.81
N THR A 266 28.58 17.61 -7.59
CA THR A 266 28.69 17.84 -9.04
C THR A 266 29.63 19.01 -9.30
N ALA A 267 30.73 18.77 -10.02
CA ALA A 267 31.62 19.81 -10.49
C ALA A 267 30.86 20.74 -11.45
N THR A 268 30.67 21.99 -11.05
CA THR A 268 30.21 23.04 -11.97
C THR A 268 31.42 23.49 -12.78
N THR A 269 31.45 23.14 -14.05
CA THR A 269 32.48 23.62 -14.98
C THR A 269 32.26 25.11 -15.25
N PRO A 270 33.21 26.01 -14.94
CA PRO A 270 33.09 27.41 -15.33
C PRO A 270 33.29 27.54 -16.84
N THR A 271 32.37 28.24 -17.51
CA THR A 271 32.48 28.61 -18.92
C THR A 271 33.60 29.64 -19.09
N PRO A 272 34.57 29.43 -19.99
CA PRO A 272 35.58 30.44 -20.28
C PRO A 272 34.96 31.60 -21.09
N SER A 273 35.42 32.81 -20.76
CA SER A 273 35.05 34.09 -21.38
C SER A 273 35.58 34.24 -22.80
#